data_AF-A0A6M4G5S6-F1
#
_entry.id   AF-A0A6M4G5S6-F1
#
_cell.length_a   1.000
_cell.length_b   1.000
_cell.length_c   1.000
_cell.angle_alpha   90.00
_cell.angle_beta   90.00
_cell.angle_gamma   90.00
#
_symmetry.space_group_name_H-M   'P 1'
#
loop_
_entity.id
_entity.type
_entity.pdbx_description
1 polymer ?
#
loop_
_entity_poly.entity_id
_entity_poly.type
_entity_poly.pdbx_seq_one_letter_code
_entity_poly.pdbx_strand_id
1 'polypeptide(L)'
;MNFLCDAVGVRSVLRDHQPHYVYVLCRPDGEPFYVGKGVKLRCLHHEAEARNTRLLTHKLNVIRSLHRKGGAVQYRIDSSYPDELSAHSRERALITEIGRHDLRRGPLTNQTDGGEGASNPSEESRQRRRDSLWGEADDPDRNLINKWFQKLTPVKSVPIKPVATFSRAAGLWKNDDTIGMKPRQAGAVVATALANGIMLEAGCLLPRRLHVEGVEYIIENGVGRDMVSNGMIEVHEDIVTRETLRLTASGFQFVLSIFGSKTLVDAGLLLPETIP
;
A
#
# COMPACT_ATOMS: atom_id res chain seq x y z
N MET A 1 21.16 -0.65 -34.15
CA MET A 1 22.41 -0.13 -33.55
C MET A 1 22.06 0.37 -32.16
N ASN A 2 22.35 -0.41 -31.11
CA ASN A 2 21.96 -0.06 -29.74
C ASN A 2 23.06 0.79 -29.08
N PHE A 3 23.13 2.07 -29.44
CA PHE A 3 24.01 3.03 -28.78
C PHE A 3 23.34 3.58 -27.52
N LEU A 4 24.15 3.76 -26.47
CA LEU A 4 23.79 4.59 -25.33
C LEU A 4 23.88 6.05 -25.75
N CYS A 5 22.87 6.82 -25.43
CA CYS A 5 22.79 8.24 -25.74
C CYS A 5 22.54 9.04 -24.47
N ASP A 6 23.07 10.26 -24.43
CA ASP A 6 22.64 11.24 -23.44
C ASP A 6 21.26 11.83 -23.79
N ALA A 7 20.79 12.78 -22.98
CA ALA A 7 19.51 13.44 -23.18
C ALA A 7 19.39 14.24 -24.50
N VAL A 8 20.51 14.66 -25.11
CA VAL A 8 20.51 15.40 -26.39
C VAL A 8 20.45 14.39 -27.55
N GLY A 9 21.28 13.35 -27.48
CA GLY A 9 21.31 12.27 -28.46
C GLY A 9 19.96 11.56 -28.57
N VAL A 10 19.36 11.19 -27.44
CA VAL A 10 18.07 10.48 -27.46
C VAL A 10 16.93 11.36 -28.00
N ARG A 11 16.95 12.68 -27.78
CA ARG A 11 15.99 13.60 -28.41
C ARG A 11 16.10 13.58 -29.92
N SER A 12 17.32 13.51 -30.44
CA SER A 12 17.53 13.42 -31.88
C SER A 12 17.04 12.09 -32.44
N VAL A 13 17.35 10.98 -31.75
CA VAL A 13 16.87 9.65 -32.13
C VAL A 13 15.35 9.59 -32.18
N LEU A 14 14.66 10.15 -31.18
CA LEU A 14 13.20 10.09 -31.05
C LEU A 14 12.43 10.93 -32.08
N ARG A 15 13.09 11.81 -32.86
CA ARG A 15 12.40 12.60 -33.90
C ARG A 15 11.84 11.73 -35.02
N ASP A 16 12.50 10.62 -35.32
CA ASP A 16 12.15 9.74 -36.44
C ASP A 16 11.46 8.44 -36.00
N HIS A 17 11.04 8.34 -34.73
CA HIS A 17 10.46 7.12 -34.17
C HIS A 17 8.94 7.04 -34.38
N GLN A 18 8.47 5.81 -34.55
CA GLN A 18 7.05 5.45 -34.52
C GLN A 18 6.39 5.90 -33.21
N PRO A 19 5.06 6.09 -33.16
CA PRO A 19 4.39 6.76 -32.04
C PRO A 19 4.68 6.14 -30.67
N HIS A 20 4.91 4.82 -30.63
CA HIS A 20 5.30 4.09 -29.43
C HIS A 20 6.72 3.54 -29.54
N TYR A 21 7.47 3.60 -28.45
CA TYR A 21 8.81 3.03 -28.37
C TYR A 21 9.07 2.41 -27.00
N VAL A 22 9.98 1.45 -26.94
CA VAL A 22 10.50 0.87 -25.70
C VAL A 22 11.90 1.44 -25.47
N TYR A 23 12.15 1.91 -24.26
CA TYR A 23 13.41 2.50 -23.85
C TYR A 23 13.95 1.87 -22.57
N VAL A 24 15.25 1.98 -22.40
CA VAL A 24 15.98 1.59 -21.21
C VAL A 24 16.72 2.81 -20.67
N LEU A 25 16.58 3.06 -19.37
CA LEU A 25 17.44 3.99 -18.66
C LEU A 25 18.62 3.21 -18.09
N CYS A 26 19.82 3.72 -18.35
CA CYS A 26 21.08 3.12 -17.95
C CYS A 26 21.88 4.06 -17.06
N ARG A 27 22.71 3.46 -16.20
CA ARG A 27 23.78 4.15 -15.48
C ARG A 27 24.88 4.59 -16.46
N PRO A 28 25.81 5.47 -16.03
CA PRO A 28 26.95 5.89 -16.87
C PRO A 28 27.83 4.75 -17.40
N ASP A 29 27.92 3.64 -16.66
CA ASP A 29 28.63 2.42 -17.06
C ASP A 29 27.86 1.54 -18.05
N GLY A 30 26.64 1.93 -18.42
CA GLY A 30 25.76 1.21 -19.32
C GLY A 30 24.82 0.20 -18.63
N GLU A 31 24.93 0.01 -17.31
CA GLU A 31 24.06 -0.93 -16.58
C GLU A 31 22.59 -0.46 -16.65
N PRO A 32 21.66 -1.29 -17.16
CA PRO A 32 20.25 -0.94 -17.24
C PRO A 32 19.64 -0.92 -15.84
N PHE A 33 18.88 0.13 -15.51
CA PHE A 33 18.18 0.20 -14.22
C PHE A 33 16.67 0.42 -14.36
N TYR A 34 16.14 0.71 -15.54
CA TYR A 34 14.71 0.84 -15.76
C TYR A 34 14.36 0.58 -17.21
N VAL A 35 13.28 -0.16 -17.45
CA VAL A 35 12.69 -0.34 -18.79
C VAL A 35 11.32 0.34 -18.79
N GLY A 36 10.99 1.03 -19.87
CA GLY A 36 9.65 1.56 -20.02
C GLY A 36 9.24 1.69 -21.48
N LYS A 37 7.94 1.68 -21.71
CA LYS A 37 7.34 2.17 -22.94
C LYS A 37 7.10 3.69 -22.86
N GLY A 38 7.19 4.36 -24.01
CA GLY A 38 6.82 5.75 -24.12
C GLY A 38 6.33 6.19 -25.49
N VAL A 39 5.82 7.41 -25.48
CA VAL A 39 5.45 8.20 -26.65
C VAL A 39 6.12 9.56 -26.51
N LYS A 40 6.41 10.23 -27.62
CA LYS A 40 7.07 11.55 -27.62
C LYS A 40 8.35 11.53 -26.76
N LEU A 41 8.46 12.39 -25.74
CA LEU A 41 9.64 12.54 -24.89
C LEU A 41 9.50 11.87 -23.50
N ARG A 42 8.58 10.90 -23.33
CA ARG A 42 8.29 10.28 -22.02
C ARG A 42 9.54 9.78 -21.29
N CYS A 43 10.53 9.19 -21.99
CA CYS A 43 11.74 8.71 -21.33
C CYS A 43 12.51 9.83 -20.59
N LEU A 44 12.47 11.06 -21.10
CA LEU A 44 13.14 12.22 -20.50
C LEU A 44 12.36 12.80 -19.30
N HIS A 45 11.07 12.52 -19.20
CA HIS A 45 10.24 13.05 -18.12
C HIS A 45 10.65 12.49 -16.75
N HIS A 46 11.31 11.33 -16.68
CA HIS A 46 11.75 10.73 -15.41
C HIS A 46 12.76 11.59 -14.65
N GLU A 47 13.68 12.25 -15.36
CA GLU A 47 14.63 13.18 -14.74
C GLU A 47 13.96 14.47 -14.25
N ALA A 48 12.94 14.95 -14.97
CA ALA A 48 12.13 16.08 -14.52
C ALA A 48 11.28 15.71 -13.31
N GLU A 49 10.65 14.54 -13.33
CA GLU A 49 9.91 13.97 -12.19
C GLU A 49 10.80 13.88 -10.95
N ALA A 50 12.01 13.31 -11.10
CA ALA A 50 12.97 13.15 -10.00
C ALA A 50 13.36 14.47 -9.32
N ARG A 51 13.42 15.57 -10.09
CA ARG A 51 13.70 16.91 -9.58
C ARG A 51 12.49 17.58 -8.93
N ASN A 52 11.29 17.37 -9.48
CA ASN A 52 10.12 18.17 -9.14
C ASN A 52 9.16 17.50 -8.15
N THR A 53 9.33 16.20 -7.85
CA THR A 53 8.49 15.48 -6.87
C THR A 53 9.25 15.08 -5.62
N ARG A 54 8.53 14.92 -4.51
CA ARG A 54 9.02 14.33 -3.24
C ARG A 54 8.74 12.83 -3.11
N LEU A 55 8.14 12.20 -4.13
CA LEU A 55 7.89 10.76 -4.12
C LEU A 55 9.20 9.96 -4.00
N LEU A 56 9.21 8.93 -3.17
CA LEU A 56 10.37 8.11 -2.83
C LEU A 56 10.32 6.73 -3.51
N THR A 57 10.26 6.70 -4.85
CA THR A 57 10.31 5.44 -5.61
C THR A 57 11.76 5.03 -5.89
N HIS A 58 12.00 3.73 -6.05
CA HIS A 58 13.36 3.21 -6.29
C HIS A 58 13.99 3.81 -7.57
N LYS A 59 13.22 3.87 -8.67
CA LYS A 59 13.58 4.56 -9.92
C LYS A 59 14.05 6.00 -9.68
N LEU A 60 13.25 6.82 -9.01
CA LEU A 60 13.57 8.24 -8.77
C LEU A 60 14.77 8.40 -7.84
N ASN A 61 14.91 7.52 -6.84
CA ASN A 61 16.06 7.53 -5.94
C ASN A 61 17.37 7.18 -6.66
N VAL A 62 17.35 6.25 -7.63
CA VAL A 62 18.51 5.97 -8.48
C VAL A 62 18.89 7.19 -9.30
N ILE A 63 17.93 7.84 -9.97
CA ILE A 63 18.18 9.05 -10.77
C ILE A 63 18.77 10.18 -9.90
N ARG A 64 18.16 10.46 -8.75
CA ARG A 64 18.68 11.48 -7.80
C ARG A 64 20.09 11.13 -7.29
N SER A 65 20.37 9.84 -7.06
CA SER A 65 21.68 9.37 -6.62
C SER A 65 22.75 9.58 -7.70
N LEU A 66 22.42 9.32 -8.97
CA LEU A 66 23.31 9.59 -10.10
C LEU A 66 23.63 11.09 -10.18
N HIS A 67 22.61 11.96 -10.15
CA HIS A 67 22.80 13.41 -10.20
C HIS A 67 23.67 13.93 -9.03
N ARG A 68 23.46 13.44 -7.80
CA ARG A 68 24.29 13.82 -6.64
C ARG A 68 25.76 13.43 -6.79
N LYS A 69 26.05 12.34 -7.52
CA LYS A 69 27.41 11.87 -7.79
C LYS A 69 28.04 12.52 -9.02
N GLY A 70 27.38 13.51 -9.63
CA GLY A 70 27.82 14.15 -10.87
C GLY A 70 27.63 13.28 -12.12
N GLY A 71 26.92 12.16 -12.01
CA GLY A 71 26.59 11.28 -13.14
C GLY A 71 25.30 11.68 -13.84
N ALA A 72 25.16 11.27 -15.10
CA ALA A 72 23.96 11.47 -15.91
C ALA A 72 23.26 10.13 -16.22
N VAL A 73 21.94 10.17 -16.39
CA VAL A 73 21.18 9.03 -16.93
C VAL A 73 21.53 8.87 -18.40
N GLN A 74 21.88 7.66 -18.81
CA GLN A 74 22.03 7.29 -20.21
C GLN A 74 20.75 6.63 -20.71
N TYR A 75 20.48 6.79 -21.99
CA TYR A 75 19.26 6.34 -22.63
C TYR A 75 19.60 5.37 -23.75
N ARG A 76 18.83 4.29 -23.83
CA ARG A 76 18.88 3.37 -24.97
C ARG A 76 17.46 3.17 -25.48
N ILE A 77 17.23 3.44 -26.76
CA ILE A 77 15.99 3.04 -27.41
C ILE A 77 16.18 1.60 -27.89
N ASP A 78 15.30 0.72 -27.43
CA ASP A 78 15.35 -0.70 -27.76
C ASP A 78 14.65 -0.97 -29.10
N SER A 79 13.44 -0.44 -29.26
CA SER A 79 12.64 -0.62 -30.47
C SER A 79 11.46 0.35 -30.55
N SER A 80 10.84 0.41 -31.73
CA SER A 80 9.75 1.33 -32.08
C SER A 80 8.60 0.55 -32.72
N TYR A 81 7.36 0.92 -32.40
CA TYR A 81 6.15 0.23 -32.84
C TYR A 81 5.07 1.22 -33.27
N PRO A 82 4.31 0.89 -34.32
CA PRO A 82 3.16 1.69 -34.73
C PRO A 82 1.99 1.59 -33.73
N ASP A 83 1.89 0.47 -32.99
CA ASP A 83 0.80 0.21 -32.06
C ASP A 83 1.31 0.04 -30.61
N GLU A 84 0.40 0.32 -29.67
CA GLU A 84 0.66 0.29 -28.24
C GLU A 84 0.91 -1.12 -27.69
N LEU A 85 0.18 -2.10 -28.21
CA LEU A 85 0.18 -3.48 -27.73
C LEU A 85 1.51 -4.18 -28.02
N SER A 86 2.09 -3.95 -29.19
CA SER A 86 3.41 -4.43 -29.56
C SER A 86 4.49 -3.83 -28.67
N ALA A 87 4.41 -2.53 -28.39
CA ALA A 87 5.34 -1.87 -27.46
C ALA A 87 5.22 -2.42 -26.04
N HIS A 88 4.01 -2.68 -25.54
CA HIS A 88 3.81 -3.36 -24.25
C HIS A 88 4.37 -4.77 -24.23
N SER A 89 4.15 -5.53 -25.30
CA SER A 89 4.65 -6.90 -25.40
C SER A 89 6.18 -6.93 -25.37
N ARG A 90 6.84 -5.99 -26.04
CA ARG A 90 8.30 -5.85 -25.99
C ARG A 90 8.79 -5.35 -24.63
N GLU A 91 8.13 -4.37 -24.02
CA GLU A 91 8.46 -3.90 -22.67
C GLU A 91 8.48 -5.08 -21.68
N ARG A 92 7.43 -5.92 -21.68
CA ARG A 92 7.35 -7.10 -20.83
C ARG A 92 8.46 -8.12 -21.11
N ALA A 93 8.72 -8.40 -22.38
CA ALA A 93 9.78 -9.30 -22.80
C ALA A 93 11.15 -8.80 -22.30
N LEU A 94 11.43 -7.50 -22.45
CA LEU A 94 12.71 -6.91 -22.07
C LEU A 94 12.90 -6.83 -20.55
N ILE A 95 11.82 -6.56 -19.78
CA ILE A 95 11.85 -6.64 -18.31
C ILE A 95 12.17 -8.06 -17.86
N THR A 96 11.59 -9.06 -18.53
CA THR A 96 11.83 -10.48 -18.22
C THR A 96 13.24 -10.90 -18.57
N GLU A 97 13.76 -10.45 -19.72
CA GLU A 97 15.10 -10.73 -20.23
C GLU A 97 16.20 -10.17 -19.32
N ILE A 98 16.08 -8.89 -18.92
CA ILE A 98 17.09 -8.23 -18.08
C ILE A 98 16.93 -8.61 -16.61
N GLY A 99 15.69 -8.79 -16.15
CA GLY A 99 15.39 -9.17 -14.77
C GLY A 99 15.26 -8.00 -13.80
N ARG A 100 14.35 -8.16 -12.84
CA ARG A 100 14.02 -7.13 -11.83
C ARG A 100 14.83 -7.30 -10.56
N HIS A 101 15.21 -6.18 -9.97
CA HIS A 101 15.95 -6.11 -8.71
C HIS A 101 15.12 -6.62 -7.55
N ASP A 102 13.83 -6.28 -7.51
CA ASP A 102 12.95 -6.71 -6.41
C ASP A 102 12.71 -8.22 -6.39
N LEU A 103 12.93 -8.92 -7.50
CA LEU A 103 12.86 -10.39 -7.63
C LEU A 103 14.25 -11.06 -7.58
N ARG A 104 15.32 -10.29 -7.34
CA ARG A 104 16.73 -10.74 -7.41
C ARG A 104 17.11 -11.42 -8.73
N ARG A 105 16.48 -11.00 -9.84
CA ARG A 105 16.73 -11.55 -11.19
C ARG A 105 17.56 -10.63 -12.08
N GLY A 106 17.75 -9.38 -11.68
CA GLY A 106 18.53 -8.42 -12.46
C GLY A 106 18.49 -7.00 -11.87
N PRO A 107 19.04 -6.01 -12.58
CA PRO A 107 19.24 -4.66 -12.04
C PRO A 107 18.00 -3.73 -12.13
N LEU A 108 16.90 -4.16 -12.76
CA LEU A 108 15.79 -3.24 -13.05
C LEU A 108 15.01 -2.82 -11.81
N THR A 109 14.75 -1.51 -11.72
CA THR A 109 13.95 -0.85 -10.69
C THR A 109 12.44 -0.88 -10.94
N ASN A 110 12.02 -1.53 -12.03
CA ASN A 110 10.61 -1.75 -12.38
C ASN A 110 9.85 -2.44 -11.23
N GLN A 111 8.66 -1.93 -10.92
CA GLN A 111 7.80 -2.47 -9.85
C GLN A 111 6.74 -3.45 -10.36
N THR A 112 6.57 -3.54 -11.68
CA THR A 112 5.63 -4.42 -12.38
C THR A 112 6.35 -5.09 -13.55
N ASP A 113 5.71 -6.09 -14.14
CA ASP A 113 6.26 -6.80 -15.30
C ASP A 113 6.05 -6.04 -16.63
N GLY A 114 5.43 -4.85 -16.60
CA GLY A 114 5.08 -4.04 -17.79
C GLY A 114 3.66 -4.30 -18.34
N GLY A 115 3.20 -3.52 -19.33
CA GLY A 115 1.96 -3.79 -20.08
C GLY A 115 0.66 -3.02 -19.75
N GLU A 116 0.75 -1.86 -19.07
CA GLU A 116 -0.34 -0.94 -18.67
C GLU A 116 -1.34 -1.34 -17.55
N GLY A 117 -1.72 -0.31 -16.77
CA GLY A 117 -3.10 -0.05 -16.34
C GLY A 117 -3.65 -0.68 -15.06
N ALA A 118 -3.19 -1.85 -14.61
CA ALA A 118 -3.71 -2.48 -13.40
C ALA A 118 -2.59 -2.96 -12.49
N SER A 119 -2.64 -2.51 -11.24
CA SER A 119 -1.78 -2.86 -10.12
C SER A 119 -1.56 -4.37 -10.00
N ASN A 120 -0.52 -4.91 -10.65
CA ASN A 120 -0.01 -6.25 -10.35
C ASN A 120 1.42 -6.17 -9.78
N PRO A 121 1.56 -5.65 -8.55
CA PRO A 121 2.84 -5.68 -7.83
C PRO A 121 3.29 -7.14 -7.68
N SER A 122 4.61 -7.37 -7.77
CA SER A 122 5.22 -8.71 -7.76
C SER A 122 4.67 -9.63 -6.68
N GLU A 123 4.66 -10.94 -6.91
CA GLU A 123 4.31 -11.91 -5.86
C GLU A 123 5.12 -11.74 -4.59
N GLU A 124 6.36 -11.24 -4.70
CA GLU A 124 7.20 -10.87 -3.56
C GLU A 124 6.83 -9.51 -2.95
N SER A 125 6.33 -8.51 -3.69
CA SER A 125 5.73 -7.31 -3.08
C SER A 125 4.39 -7.63 -2.40
N ARG A 126 3.63 -8.58 -2.94
CA ARG A 126 2.51 -9.22 -2.26
C ARG A 126 3.02 -10.01 -1.06
N GLN A 127 4.16 -10.71 -1.15
CA GLN A 127 4.78 -11.45 -0.06
C GLN A 127 5.33 -10.54 1.03
N ARG A 128 6.01 -9.43 0.76
CA ARG A 128 6.43 -8.41 1.76
C ARG A 128 5.24 -7.71 2.40
N ARG A 129 4.16 -7.49 1.62
CA ARG A 129 2.85 -7.15 2.20
C ARG A 129 2.28 -8.31 3.04
N ARG A 130 2.47 -9.58 2.69
CA ARG A 130 2.08 -10.74 3.51
C ARG A 130 3.00 -10.96 4.73
N ASP A 131 4.28 -10.62 4.65
CA ASP A 131 5.34 -10.86 5.65
C ASP A 131 5.32 -9.75 6.69
N SER A 132 5.11 -8.48 6.28
CA SER A 132 4.78 -7.39 7.24
C SER A 132 3.44 -7.61 7.96
N LEU A 133 2.66 -8.60 7.52
CA LEU A 133 1.39 -8.99 8.12
C LEU A 133 1.49 -10.30 8.95
N TRP A 134 2.56 -11.09 8.83
CA TRP A 134 2.72 -12.41 9.49
C TRP A 134 4.08 -12.68 10.17
N GLY A 135 5.10 -11.86 9.94
CA GLY A 135 6.42 -11.98 10.57
C GLY A 135 6.60 -11.02 11.74
N GLU A 136 7.55 -11.34 12.63
CA GLU A 136 8.04 -10.38 13.64
C GLU A 136 8.47 -9.11 12.92
N ALA A 137 7.76 -8.02 13.17
CA ALA A 137 8.16 -6.70 12.72
C ALA A 137 9.47 -6.32 13.44
N ASP A 138 10.37 -5.59 12.78
CA ASP A 138 11.53 -4.99 13.44
C ASP A 138 11.12 -3.96 14.52
N ASP A 139 9.85 -3.54 14.51
CA ASP A 139 9.24 -2.60 15.44
C ASP A 139 8.61 -3.35 16.64
N PRO A 140 9.10 -3.12 17.88
CA PRO A 140 8.60 -3.80 19.08
C PRO A 140 7.12 -3.48 19.38
N ASP A 141 6.68 -2.24 19.15
CA ASP A 141 5.29 -1.82 19.34
C ASP A 141 4.38 -2.52 18.33
N ARG A 142 4.88 -2.68 17.10
CA ARG A 142 4.17 -3.44 16.06
C ARG A 142 4.04 -4.92 16.42
N ASN A 143 5.06 -5.52 17.02
CA ASN A 143 4.99 -6.91 17.50
C ASN A 143 4.03 -7.08 18.68
N LEU A 144 4.07 -6.15 19.62
CA LEU A 144 3.17 -6.11 20.76
C LEU A 144 1.71 -6.11 20.31
N ILE A 145 1.32 -5.15 19.47
CA ILE A 145 -0.07 -5.08 19.00
C ILE A 145 -0.45 -6.26 18.11
N ASN A 146 0.49 -6.83 17.35
CA ASN A 146 0.22 -8.03 16.57
C ASN A 146 -0.13 -9.22 17.47
N LYS A 147 0.68 -9.47 18.51
CA LYS A 147 0.46 -10.56 19.45
C LYS A 147 -0.81 -10.34 20.27
N TRP A 148 -1.05 -9.12 20.72
CA TRP A 148 -2.26 -8.76 21.47
C TRP A 148 -3.53 -8.93 20.63
N PHE A 149 -3.56 -8.37 19.41
CA PHE A 149 -4.74 -8.45 18.54
C PHE A 149 -5.04 -9.88 18.08
N GLN A 150 -4.02 -10.69 17.77
CA GLN A 150 -4.21 -12.07 17.32
C GLN A 150 -4.88 -12.97 18.37
N LYS A 151 -4.74 -12.66 19.67
CA LYS A 151 -5.48 -13.33 20.74
C LYS A 151 -6.98 -13.02 20.69
N LEU A 152 -7.35 -11.83 20.23
CA LEU A 152 -8.74 -11.41 20.07
C LEU A 152 -9.35 -11.98 18.79
N THR A 153 -8.65 -11.80 17.67
CA THR A 153 -9.17 -12.20 16.36
C THR A 153 -8.02 -12.75 15.51
N PRO A 154 -8.00 -14.06 15.23
CA PRO A 154 -6.94 -14.65 14.40
C PRO A 154 -7.14 -14.20 12.95
N VAL A 155 -6.40 -13.16 12.54
CA VAL A 155 -6.48 -12.58 11.21
C VAL A 155 -5.13 -12.50 10.55
N LYS A 156 -5.15 -12.60 9.21
CA LYS A 156 -3.95 -12.42 8.39
C LYS A 156 -3.35 -11.05 8.45
N SER A 157 -4.12 -10.02 8.81
CA SER A 157 -3.68 -8.64 8.75
C SER A 157 -4.24 -7.88 9.94
N VAL A 158 -3.38 -7.61 10.92
CA VAL A 158 -3.74 -6.82 12.10
C VAL A 158 -4.00 -5.37 11.67
N PRO A 159 -5.22 -4.85 11.88
CA PRO A 159 -5.67 -3.60 11.28
C PRO A 159 -5.43 -2.38 12.20
N ILE A 160 -4.46 -2.51 13.12
CA ILE A 160 -4.10 -1.52 14.13
C ILE A 160 -2.59 -1.27 14.04
N LYS A 161 -2.19 0.00 14.06
CA LYS A 161 -0.79 0.43 13.90
C LYS A 161 -0.35 1.32 15.06
N PRO A 162 0.94 1.27 15.47
CA PRO A 162 1.48 2.24 16.43
C PRO A 162 1.35 3.65 15.87
N VAL A 163 0.86 4.60 16.66
CA VAL A 163 0.73 5.99 16.20
C VAL A 163 2.09 6.58 15.85
N ALA A 164 3.12 6.25 16.65
CA ALA A 164 4.48 6.76 16.47
C ALA A 164 5.08 6.44 15.09
N THR A 165 4.77 5.25 14.54
CA THR A 165 5.32 4.80 13.24
C THR A 165 4.33 4.96 12.08
N PHE A 166 3.04 5.19 12.34
CA PHE A 166 2.02 5.36 11.31
C PHE A 166 1.89 6.80 10.77
N SER A 167 2.93 7.27 10.08
CA SER A 167 3.04 8.63 9.52
C SER A 167 2.00 8.99 8.43
N ARG A 168 1.23 8.02 7.93
CA ARG A 168 0.22 8.22 6.85
C ARG A 168 -1.22 8.17 7.35
N ALA A 169 -1.44 8.35 8.65
CA ALA A 169 -2.79 8.44 9.21
C ALA A 169 -3.58 9.58 8.53
N ALA A 170 -4.83 9.29 8.18
CA ALA A 170 -5.73 10.22 7.49
C ALA A 170 -7.17 9.96 7.93
N GLY A 171 -8.08 10.86 7.52
CA GLY A 171 -9.50 10.77 7.80
C GLY A 171 -10.14 9.45 7.34
N LEU A 172 -11.29 9.15 7.94
CA LEU A 172 -12.16 8.06 7.52
C LEU A 172 -13.33 8.60 6.71
N TRP A 173 -13.57 8.00 5.56
CA TRP A 173 -14.68 8.34 4.68
C TRP A 173 -15.21 7.08 4.00
N LYS A 174 -16.41 7.19 3.45
CA LYS A 174 -17.03 6.14 2.65
C LYS A 174 -16.36 6.06 1.28
N ASN A 175 -15.79 4.91 0.94
CA ASN A 175 -15.42 4.56 -0.44
C ASN A 175 -16.65 4.13 -1.25
N ASP A 176 -16.59 4.30 -2.57
CA ASP A 176 -17.66 3.92 -3.51
C ASP A 176 -17.92 2.41 -3.56
N ASP A 177 -16.85 1.62 -3.39
CA ASP A 177 -16.92 0.16 -3.36
C ASP A 177 -17.27 -0.36 -1.97
N THR A 178 -18.13 -1.38 -1.93
CA THR A 178 -18.42 -2.15 -0.71
C THR A 178 -17.97 -3.60 -0.90
N ILE A 179 -17.29 -4.15 0.11
CA ILE A 179 -16.73 -5.51 0.08
C ILE A 179 -17.41 -6.46 1.07
N GLY A 180 -18.44 -5.95 1.76
CA GLY A 180 -19.12 -6.59 2.88
C GLY A 180 -18.29 -6.58 4.16
N MET A 181 -18.97 -6.74 5.30
CA MET A 181 -18.32 -6.79 6.61
C MET A 181 -17.40 -8.03 6.71
N LYS A 182 -16.24 -7.88 7.38
CA LYS A 182 -15.24 -8.96 7.53
C LYS A 182 -14.83 -9.14 9.00
N PRO A 183 -14.41 -10.35 9.43
CA PRO A 183 -13.99 -10.59 10.81
C PRO A 183 -12.92 -9.63 11.33
N ARG A 184 -11.98 -9.19 10.47
CA ARG A 184 -10.94 -8.21 10.85
C ARG A 184 -11.50 -6.86 11.30
N GLN A 185 -12.64 -6.47 10.75
CA GLN A 185 -13.31 -5.21 11.08
C GLN A 185 -14.01 -5.34 12.45
N ALA A 186 -14.71 -6.45 12.66
CA ALA A 186 -15.30 -6.78 13.96
C ALA A 186 -14.22 -6.86 15.06
N GLY A 187 -13.06 -7.45 14.76
CA GLY A 187 -11.91 -7.44 15.66
C GLY A 187 -11.37 -6.05 15.97
N ALA A 188 -11.39 -5.11 15.02
CA ALA A 188 -11.00 -3.72 15.27
C ALA A 188 -11.98 -3.03 16.24
N VAL A 189 -13.28 -3.28 16.09
CA VAL A 189 -14.34 -2.80 17.02
C VAL A 189 -14.12 -3.35 18.43
N VAL A 190 -13.96 -4.67 18.56
CA VAL A 190 -13.70 -5.34 19.84
C VAL A 190 -12.42 -4.83 20.48
N ALA A 191 -11.35 -4.64 19.69
CA ALA A 191 -10.08 -4.13 20.19
C ALA A 191 -10.18 -2.73 20.77
N THR A 192 -10.83 -1.79 20.08
CA THR A 192 -11.01 -0.44 20.63
C THR A 192 -11.94 -0.43 21.84
N ALA A 193 -13.01 -1.22 21.83
CA ALA A 193 -13.91 -1.33 22.97
C ALA A 193 -13.18 -1.85 24.22
N LEU A 194 -12.41 -2.93 24.07
CA LEU A 194 -11.65 -3.53 25.17
C LEU A 194 -10.58 -2.59 25.73
N ALA A 195 -9.80 -1.97 24.85
CA ALA A 195 -8.70 -1.10 25.27
C ALA A 195 -9.17 0.22 25.91
N ASN A 196 -10.40 0.65 25.61
CA ASN A 196 -11.00 1.86 26.18
C ASN A 196 -12.05 1.56 27.27
N GLY A 197 -12.30 0.30 27.61
CA GLY A 197 -13.27 -0.10 28.65
C GLY A 197 -14.72 0.24 28.29
N ILE A 198 -15.11 0.07 27.03
CA ILE A 198 -16.43 0.45 26.51
C ILE A 198 -17.29 -0.81 26.32
N MET A 199 -18.51 -0.78 26.87
CA MET A 199 -19.52 -1.80 26.62
C MET A 199 -20.05 -1.70 25.19
N LEU A 200 -20.14 -2.84 24.52
CA LEU A 200 -20.67 -2.91 23.16
C LEU A 200 -22.20 -2.89 23.19
N GLU A 201 -22.76 -1.92 22.50
CA GLU A 201 -24.17 -1.84 22.16
C GLU A 201 -24.34 -1.10 20.83
N ALA A 202 -25.49 -1.28 20.17
CA ALA A 202 -25.79 -0.49 18.99
C ALA A 202 -25.82 1.01 19.36
N GLY A 203 -25.03 1.81 18.66
CA GLY A 203 -24.89 3.25 18.89
C GLY A 203 -23.76 3.65 19.84
N CYS A 204 -23.04 2.71 20.46
CA CYS A 204 -21.92 3.04 21.33
C CYS A 204 -20.83 3.82 20.58
N LEU A 205 -20.16 4.71 21.29
CA LEU A 205 -19.09 5.55 20.75
C LEU A 205 -17.73 4.93 21.06
N LEU A 206 -16.94 4.69 20.02
CA LEU A 206 -15.65 4.01 20.11
C LEU A 206 -14.55 4.95 19.59
N PRO A 207 -13.54 5.29 20.41
CA PRO A 207 -12.40 6.05 19.93
C PRO A 207 -11.67 5.28 18.82
N ARG A 208 -11.21 5.97 17.78
CA ARG A 208 -10.34 5.35 16.77
C ARG A 208 -8.97 4.96 17.33
N ARG A 209 -8.53 5.66 18.38
CA ARG A 209 -7.28 5.39 19.09
C ARG A 209 -7.51 4.48 20.28
N LEU A 210 -6.47 3.75 20.65
CA LEU A 210 -6.49 2.82 21.76
C LEU A 210 -5.10 2.73 22.39
N HIS A 211 -5.06 2.43 23.69
CA HIS A 211 -3.82 2.22 24.41
C HIS A 211 -3.69 0.77 24.83
N VAL A 212 -2.56 0.14 24.49
CA VAL A 212 -2.27 -1.24 24.89
C VAL A 212 -0.87 -1.27 25.47
N GLU A 213 -0.75 -1.72 26.73
CA GLU A 213 0.51 -1.79 27.49
C GLU A 213 1.34 -0.49 27.42
N GLY A 214 0.68 0.67 27.54
CA GLY A 214 1.33 1.98 27.56
C GLY A 214 1.67 2.56 26.19
N VAL A 215 1.40 1.85 25.10
CA VAL A 215 1.64 2.33 23.73
C VAL A 215 0.33 2.79 23.09
N GLU A 216 0.36 3.94 22.41
CA GLU A 216 -0.79 4.48 21.67
C GLU A 216 -0.84 3.89 20.24
N TYR A 217 -2.00 3.35 19.89
CA TYR A 217 -2.29 2.77 18.60
C TYR A 217 -3.50 3.43 17.94
N ILE A 218 -3.64 3.18 16.64
CA ILE A 218 -4.74 3.68 15.83
C ILE A 218 -5.26 2.60 14.87
N ILE A 219 -6.57 2.53 14.71
CA ILE A 219 -7.23 1.77 13.65
C ILE A 219 -6.82 2.36 12.29
N GLU A 220 -6.18 1.55 11.43
CA GLU A 220 -5.59 2.05 10.19
C GLU A 220 -6.64 2.55 9.19
N ASN A 221 -6.21 3.41 8.26
CA ASN A 221 -7.11 4.04 7.28
C ASN A 221 -7.92 3.01 6.47
N GLY A 222 -7.28 1.94 6.02
CA GLY A 222 -7.91 0.93 5.16
C GLY A 222 -9.09 0.27 5.84
N VAL A 223 -8.86 -0.36 7.00
CA VAL A 223 -9.96 -0.99 7.75
C VAL A 223 -11.02 0.03 8.16
N GLY A 224 -10.63 1.25 8.56
CA GLY A 224 -11.56 2.26 9.03
C GLY A 224 -12.53 2.68 7.93
N ARG A 225 -12.00 2.95 6.72
CA ARG A 225 -12.80 3.28 5.54
C ARG A 225 -13.66 2.10 5.11
N ASP A 226 -13.14 0.87 5.16
CA ASP A 226 -13.94 -0.32 4.88
C ASP A 226 -15.13 -0.44 5.86
N MET A 227 -14.93 -0.16 7.15
CA MET A 227 -16.01 -0.22 8.15
C MET A 227 -17.08 0.84 7.87
N VAL A 228 -16.68 2.06 7.50
CA VAL A 228 -17.62 3.13 7.09
C VAL A 228 -18.37 2.71 5.82
N SER A 229 -17.67 2.25 4.78
CA SER A 229 -18.27 1.80 3.52
C SER A 229 -19.27 0.67 3.69
N ASN A 230 -18.95 -0.31 4.54
CA ASN A 230 -19.80 -1.47 4.77
C ASN A 230 -20.91 -1.20 5.81
N GLY A 231 -21.03 0.04 6.31
CA GLY A 231 -22.06 0.43 7.28
C GLY A 231 -21.89 -0.23 8.64
N MET A 232 -20.68 -0.63 9.03
CA MET A 232 -20.39 -1.17 10.37
C MET A 232 -20.27 -0.06 11.40
N ILE A 233 -19.74 1.10 10.98
CA ILE A 233 -19.63 2.29 11.81
C ILE A 233 -20.05 3.54 11.04
N GLU A 234 -20.29 4.60 11.79
CA GLU A 234 -20.39 5.98 11.29
C GLU A 234 -19.32 6.84 11.97
N VAL A 235 -18.76 7.80 11.25
CA VAL A 235 -17.86 8.80 11.86
C VAL A 235 -18.73 9.83 12.59
N HIS A 236 -18.65 9.86 13.92
CA HIS A 236 -19.45 10.77 14.75
C HIS A 236 -18.75 12.10 14.98
N GLU A 237 -17.46 12.08 15.32
CA GLU A 237 -16.61 13.26 15.44
C GLU A 237 -15.44 13.11 14.47
N ASP A 238 -15.29 14.06 13.55
CA ASP A 238 -14.32 13.97 12.45
C ASP A 238 -13.02 14.74 12.73
N ILE A 239 -12.49 14.59 13.95
CA ILE A 239 -11.13 15.07 14.24
C ILE A 239 -10.16 14.05 13.63
N VAL A 240 -9.51 14.44 12.53
CA VAL A 240 -8.62 13.57 11.78
C VAL A 240 -7.62 12.85 12.70
N THR A 241 -7.57 11.52 12.59
CA THR A 241 -6.78 10.57 13.41
C THR A 241 -7.24 10.37 14.86
N ARG A 242 -8.25 11.09 15.32
CA ARG A 242 -8.86 10.99 16.65
C ARG A 242 -10.39 10.89 16.53
N GLU A 243 -10.86 10.32 15.44
CA GLU A 243 -12.27 10.21 15.16
C GLU A 243 -12.97 9.37 16.22
N THR A 244 -14.20 9.76 16.56
CA THR A 244 -15.10 8.94 17.37
C THR A 244 -16.01 8.15 16.43
N LEU A 245 -16.02 6.83 16.58
CA LEU A 245 -16.70 5.89 15.69
C LEU A 245 -17.98 5.41 16.36
N ARG A 246 -19.15 5.68 15.78
CA ARG A 246 -20.43 5.17 16.27
C ARG A 246 -20.66 3.77 15.70
N LEU A 247 -20.83 2.75 16.55
CA LEU A 247 -21.16 1.40 16.11
C LEU A 247 -22.61 1.35 15.62
N THR A 248 -22.85 0.90 14.39
CA THR A 248 -24.23 0.78 13.87
C THR A 248 -24.92 -0.47 14.42
N ALA A 249 -26.25 -0.55 14.32
CA ALA A 249 -26.98 -1.76 14.69
C ALA A 249 -26.54 -2.98 13.86
N SER A 250 -26.34 -2.82 12.54
CA SER A 250 -25.84 -3.89 11.67
C SER A 250 -24.40 -4.28 12.02
N GLY A 251 -23.54 -3.32 12.34
CA GLY A 251 -22.19 -3.56 12.80
C GLY A 251 -22.15 -4.34 14.12
N PHE A 252 -22.99 -3.96 15.07
CA PHE A 252 -23.13 -4.67 16.34
C PHE A 252 -23.58 -6.12 16.15
N GLN A 253 -24.61 -6.36 15.33
CA GLN A 253 -25.06 -7.72 15.01
C GLN A 253 -23.97 -8.56 14.32
N PHE A 254 -23.16 -7.93 13.47
CA PHE A 254 -22.03 -8.60 12.85
C PHE A 254 -20.91 -8.93 13.87
N VAL A 255 -20.63 -8.05 14.83
CA VAL A 255 -19.69 -8.36 15.92
C VAL A 255 -20.19 -9.55 16.74
N LEU A 256 -21.47 -9.58 17.08
CA LEU A 256 -22.09 -10.71 17.78
C LEU A 256 -21.95 -12.02 16.98
N SER A 257 -22.16 -11.99 15.67
CA SER A 257 -22.08 -13.21 14.85
C SER A 257 -20.66 -13.75 14.69
N ILE A 258 -19.63 -12.90 14.82
CA ILE A 258 -18.23 -13.31 14.72
C ILE A 258 -17.69 -13.86 16.05
N PHE A 259 -18.03 -13.23 17.18
CA PHE A 259 -17.45 -13.59 18.49
C PHE A 259 -18.37 -14.44 19.37
N GLY A 260 -19.68 -14.34 19.17
CA GLY A 260 -20.70 -14.88 20.04
C GLY A 260 -20.85 -14.08 21.34
N SER A 261 -22.09 -14.01 21.86
CA SER A 261 -22.41 -13.25 23.08
C SER A 261 -21.60 -13.71 24.29
N LYS A 262 -21.44 -15.03 24.48
CA LYS A 262 -20.69 -15.59 25.61
C LYS A 262 -19.24 -15.08 25.66
N THR A 263 -18.53 -15.11 24.54
CA THR A 263 -17.13 -14.64 24.46
C THR A 263 -17.03 -13.16 24.83
N LEU A 264 -17.97 -12.34 24.37
CA LEU A 264 -17.97 -10.91 24.63
C LEU A 264 -18.37 -10.60 26.08
N VAL A 265 -19.26 -11.38 26.70
CA VAL A 265 -19.55 -11.31 28.14
C VAL A 265 -18.32 -11.69 28.96
N ASP A 266 -17.67 -12.81 28.62
CA ASP A 266 -16.45 -13.29 29.30
C ASP A 266 -15.29 -12.26 29.19
N ALA A 267 -15.26 -11.49 28.10
CA ALA A 267 -14.30 -10.40 27.88
C ALA A 267 -14.69 -9.06 28.55
N GLY A 268 -15.86 -8.99 29.22
CA GLY A 268 -16.35 -7.77 29.86
C GLY A 268 -16.83 -6.69 28.89
N LEU A 269 -17.24 -7.08 27.67
CA LEU A 269 -17.70 -6.18 26.61
C LEU A 269 -19.21 -6.21 26.40
N LEU A 270 -19.91 -7.18 26.97
CA LEU A 270 -21.38 -7.24 27.01
C LEU A 270 -21.84 -7.50 28.43
N LEU A 271 -23.02 -6.97 28.77
CA LEU A 271 -23.70 -7.40 29.98
C LEU A 271 -24.18 -8.85 29.77
N PRO A 272 -24.12 -9.70 30.81
CA PRO A 272 -24.82 -10.97 30.76
C PRO A 272 -26.29 -10.68 30.47
N GLU A 273 -26.91 -11.44 29.55
CA GLU A 273 -28.36 -11.40 29.44
C GLU A 273 -28.92 -11.71 30.84
N THR A 274 -29.71 -10.79 31.37
CA THR A 274 -30.47 -11.05 32.59
C THR A 274 -31.39 -12.21 32.27
N ILE A 275 -31.05 -13.40 32.77
CA ILE A 275 -31.94 -14.55 32.73
C ILE A 275 -33.22 -14.10 33.45
N PRO A 276 -34.39 -14.07 32.78
CA PRO A 276 -35.65 -13.85 33.48
C PRO A 276 -35.95 -14.97 34.49
#